data_AF-A0AAJ0E0U7-F1
#
_entry.id   AF-A0AAJ0E0U7-F1
#
_cell.length_a   1.000
_cell.length_b   1.000
_cell.length_c   1.000
_cell.angle_alpha   90.00
_cell.angle_beta   90.00
_cell.angle_gamma   90.00
#
_symmetry.space_group_name_H-M   'P 1'
#
loop_
_entity.id
_entity.type
_entity.pdbx_description
1 polymer ?
#
loop_
_entity_poly.entity_id
_entity_poly.type
_entity_poly.pdbx_seq_one_letter_code
_entity_poly.pdbx_strand_id
1 'polypeptide(L)'
;MRFSIASIIALITPLTLAADSLEYKATPAGQVIKDGVKLRILPVGDSITVGYLSSDGNGYRLKLDEDLSANEVVFAGTVYGGNMSDGYYVRQQNRSYFHIPNSDKLQAAWSGKTIKYIADNVGPSLVQRPNIILLHAGTNDMNPNPAVSTEGNDPAAAAERLGSLIDQMITACPDATILVAQIVDTCSAEQEAATVAYQKLIPGIVEQRRNASHHVLAVDFAALGTGILRDDCIHPTDEGYRTMGDNWYDFIAQIPKDWVTQPIGDDPDRSKDEAARASKSVSTSGAMGLSSQSWVMVLMMQLIITVSIMCQ
;
A
#
# COMPACT_ATOMS: atom_id res chain seq x y z
N MET A 1 -18.84 75.01 2.89
CA MET A 1 -18.39 73.86 2.07
C MET A 1 -18.27 72.65 2.98
N ARG A 2 -19.08 71.60 2.77
CA ARG A 2 -19.02 70.34 3.53
C ARG A 2 -18.24 69.33 2.68
N PHE A 3 -17.11 68.83 3.18
CA PHE A 3 -16.44 67.67 2.60
C PHE A 3 -16.83 66.45 3.43
N SER A 4 -17.47 65.47 2.77
CA SER A 4 -17.78 64.16 3.35
C SER A 4 -16.66 63.21 2.97
N ILE A 5 -15.98 62.62 3.95
CA ILE A 5 -14.95 61.60 3.74
C ILE A 5 -15.67 60.25 3.79
N ALA A 6 -15.81 59.59 2.64
CA ALA A 6 -16.26 58.21 2.56
C ALA A 6 -15.04 57.28 2.72
N SER A 7 -14.99 56.53 3.81
CA SER A 7 -14.01 55.44 4.01
C SER A 7 -14.43 54.23 3.17
N ILE A 8 -13.58 53.85 2.22
CA ILE A 8 -13.72 52.59 1.46
C ILE A 8 -13.04 51.49 2.28
N ILE A 9 -13.83 50.59 2.84
CA ILE A 9 -13.34 49.31 3.39
C ILE A 9 -13.21 48.35 2.20
N ALA A 10 -11.99 48.03 1.81
CA ALA A 10 -11.74 46.96 0.85
C ALA A 10 -11.94 45.60 1.57
N LEU A 11 -12.99 44.87 1.21
CA LEU A 11 -13.10 43.46 1.57
C LEU A 11 -12.05 42.69 0.77
N ILE A 12 -11.01 42.21 1.45
CA ILE A 12 -10.10 41.21 0.90
C ILE A 12 -10.82 39.87 1.09
N THR A 13 -11.49 39.37 0.05
CA THR A 13 -11.88 37.96 -0.01
C THR A 13 -10.61 37.13 -0.22
N PRO A 14 -10.25 36.21 0.68
CA PRO A 14 -9.16 35.30 0.42
C PRO A 14 -9.54 34.46 -0.81
N LEU A 15 -8.69 34.51 -1.83
CA LEU A 15 -8.75 33.60 -2.95
C LEU A 15 -8.38 32.21 -2.39
N THR A 16 -9.38 31.39 -2.09
CA THR A 16 -9.16 29.96 -1.86
C THR A 16 -8.63 29.38 -3.16
N LEU A 17 -7.31 29.19 -3.26
CA LEU A 17 -6.77 28.24 -4.22
C LEU A 17 -7.46 26.90 -3.91
N ALA A 18 -7.92 26.20 -4.95
CA ALA A 18 -8.35 24.84 -4.77
C ALA A 18 -7.18 24.03 -4.16
N ALA A 19 -7.49 23.18 -3.19
CA ALA A 19 -6.50 22.24 -2.69
C ALA A 19 -6.16 21.27 -3.83
N ASP A 20 -5.00 21.47 -4.45
CA ASP A 20 -4.60 20.68 -5.62
C ASP A 20 -3.94 19.36 -5.21
N SER A 21 -4.39 18.27 -5.85
CA SER A 21 -3.73 16.97 -5.89
C SER A 21 -2.74 16.91 -7.04
N LEU A 22 -1.73 16.06 -6.92
CA LEU A 22 -0.88 15.71 -8.05
C LEU A 22 -1.68 14.86 -9.05
N GLU A 23 -1.62 15.27 -10.31
CA GLU A 23 -2.19 14.55 -11.45
C GLU A 23 -1.12 13.69 -12.15
N TYR A 24 -1.55 12.62 -12.80
CA TYR A 24 -0.66 11.72 -13.53
C TYR A 24 -0.04 12.42 -14.75
N LYS A 25 1.30 12.42 -14.85
CA LYS A 25 2.06 13.09 -15.91
C LYS A 25 2.73 12.15 -16.91
N ALA A 26 2.53 10.83 -16.77
CA ALA A 26 3.17 9.82 -17.59
C ALA A 26 4.70 9.93 -17.60
N THR A 27 5.30 10.16 -16.43
CA THR A 27 6.74 10.20 -16.25
C THR A 27 7.35 8.87 -16.71
N PRO A 28 8.36 8.89 -17.62
CA PRO A 28 9.04 7.68 -18.02
C PRO A 28 9.68 6.96 -16.83
N ALA A 29 9.53 5.63 -16.78
CA ALA A 29 10.16 4.76 -15.79
C ALA A 29 11.70 4.89 -15.78
N GLY A 30 12.32 4.53 -14.65
CA GLY A 30 13.78 4.47 -14.52
C GLY A 30 14.47 5.83 -14.32
N GLN A 31 13.77 6.83 -13.80
CA GLN A 31 14.39 8.10 -13.40
C GLN A 31 14.94 8.02 -11.98
N VAL A 32 16.08 8.69 -11.77
CA VAL A 32 16.62 8.91 -10.43
C VAL A 32 15.75 9.94 -9.71
N ILE A 33 15.05 9.52 -8.66
CA ILE A 33 14.20 10.37 -7.83
C ILE A 33 15.07 11.39 -7.09
N LYS A 34 16.16 10.95 -6.47
CA LYS A 34 17.15 11.87 -5.90
C LYS A 34 18.52 11.20 -5.87
N ASP A 35 19.48 11.86 -6.50
CA ASP A 35 20.83 11.34 -6.61
C ASP A 35 21.46 11.11 -5.22
N GLY A 36 22.10 9.95 -5.07
CA GLY A 36 22.74 9.53 -3.84
C GLY A 36 21.81 9.27 -2.65
N VAL A 37 20.47 9.26 -2.81
CA VAL A 37 19.51 9.02 -1.72
C VAL A 37 18.78 7.70 -1.91
N LYS A 38 18.83 6.84 -0.89
CA LYS A 38 18.05 5.59 -0.84
C LYS A 38 16.58 5.90 -0.58
N LEU A 39 15.67 5.19 -1.24
CA LEU A 39 14.22 5.29 -1.01
C LEU A 39 13.78 4.16 -0.07
N ARG A 40 13.48 4.49 1.19
CA ARG A 40 12.80 3.58 2.13
C ARG A 40 11.31 3.86 2.10
N ILE A 41 10.58 3.04 1.35
CA ILE A 41 9.16 3.26 1.05
C ILE A 41 8.29 2.41 1.97
N LEU A 42 7.31 3.02 2.65
CA LEU A 42 6.28 2.30 3.41
C LEU A 42 4.91 2.43 2.72
N PRO A 43 4.41 1.37 2.06
CA PRO A 43 3.04 1.30 1.59
C PRO A 43 2.08 1.03 2.75
N VAL A 44 1.13 1.94 2.98
CA VAL A 44 0.10 1.87 4.02
C VAL A 44 -1.28 1.82 3.38
N GLY A 45 -2.15 0.94 3.86
CA GLY A 45 -3.52 0.88 3.34
C GLY A 45 -4.32 -0.38 3.66
N ASP A 46 -5.19 -0.77 2.73
CA ASP A 46 -6.11 -1.88 2.89
C ASP A 46 -5.83 -3.06 1.94
N SER A 47 -6.86 -3.80 1.50
CA SER A 47 -6.72 -4.94 0.58
C SER A 47 -6.08 -4.55 -0.76
N ILE A 48 -6.26 -3.32 -1.21
CA ILE A 48 -5.67 -2.82 -2.46
C ILE A 48 -4.15 -2.71 -2.29
N THR A 49 -3.67 -2.16 -1.18
CA THR A 49 -2.24 -2.15 -0.84
C THR A 49 -1.70 -3.56 -0.57
N VAL A 50 -2.52 -4.46 -0.02
CA VAL A 50 -2.18 -5.90 0.10
C VAL A 50 -1.97 -6.56 -1.26
N GLY A 51 -2.54 -6.04 -2.35
CA GLY A 51 -2.55 -6.74 -3.64
C GLY A 51 -3.52 -7.92 -3.63
N TYR A 52 -4.62 -7.80 -2.87
CA TYR A 52 -5.64 -8.84 -2.80
C TYR A 52 -6.19 -9.12 -4.21
N LEU A 53 -6.31 -10.41 -4.56
CA LEU A 53 -6.69 -10.92 -5.89
C LEU A 53 -5.72 -10.64 -7.04
N SER A 54 -4.51 -10.08 -6.79
CA SER A 54 -3.47 -10.12 -7.81
C SER A 54 -2.92 -11.55 -7.94
N SER A 55 -2.68 -12.01 -9.17
CA SER A 55 -2.23 -13.40 -9.43
C SER A 55 -0.87 -13.72 -8.81
N ASP A 56 -0.03 -12.70 -8.66
CA ASP A 56 1.31 -12.78 -8.09
C ASP A 56 1.38 -12.43 -6.59
N GLY A 57 0.29 -11.92 -6.01
CA GLY A 57 0.23 -11.39 -4.65
C GLY A 57 0.99 -10.08 -4.40
N ASN A 58 1.57 -9.45 -5.43
CA ASN A 58 2.33 -8.20 -5.32
C ASN A 58 1.48 -6.94 -5.42
N GLY A 59 0.27 -7.02 -5.98
CA GLY A 59 -0.50 -5.83 -6.32
C GLY A 59 0.34 -4.82 -7.11
N TYR A 60 0.18 -3.53 -6.81
CA TYR A 60 0.88 -2.46 -7.53
C TYR A 60 2.38 -2.36 -7.23
N ARG A 61 2.85 -2.97 -6.15
CA ARG A 61 4.20 -2.73 -5.63
C ARG A 61 5.27 -3.29 -6.55
N LEU A 62 4.98 -4.38 -7.29
CA LEU A 62 5.89 -4.92 -8.30
C LEU A 62 6.16 -3.93 -9.41
N LYS A 63 5.11 -3.34 -9.96
CA LYS A 63 5.27 -2.37 -11.02
C LYS A 63 5.97 -1.10 -10.54
N LEU A 64 5.65 -0.65 -9.33
CA LEU A 64 6.37 0.46 -8.70
C LEU A 64 7.89 0.18 -8.56
N ASP A 65 8.26 -1.01 -8.09
CA ASP A 65 9.67 -1.42 -7.97
C ASP A 65 10.38 -1.49 -9.34
N GLU A 66 9.71 -2.07 -10.35
CA GLU A 66 10.19 -2.09 -11.74
C GLU A 66 10.48 -0.68 -12.26
N ASP A 67 9.58 0.28 -12.01
CA ASP A 67 9.71 1.65 -12.50
C ASP A 67 10.74 2.47 -11.73
N LEU A 68 11.02 2.11 -10.47
CA LEU A 68 12.08 2.72 -9.67
C LEU A 68 13.47 2.11 -9.91
N SER A 69 13.65 1.25 -10.93
CA SER A 69 14.89 0.50 -11.22
C SER A 69 16.22 1.28 -11.26
N ALA A 70 16.20 2.61 -11.41
CA ALA A 70 17.39 3.46 -11.33
C ALA A 70 17.72 3.97 -9.91
N ASN A 71 16.92 3.59 -8.91
CA ASN A 71 17.04 4.04 -7.52
C ASN A 71 17.41 2.87 -6.62
N GLU A 72 18.11 3.15 -5.53
CA GLU A 72 18.23 2.19 -4.44
C GLU A 72 16.93 2.22 -3.64
N VAL A 73 16.14 1.15 -3.70
CA VAL A 73 14.84 1.04 -3.03
C VAL A 73 14.88 -0.06 -1.97
N VAL A 74 14.25 0.21 -0.83
CA VAL A 74 13.93 -0.79 0.19
C VAL A 74 12.51 -0.55 0.70
N PHE A 75 11.65 -1.57 0.64
CA PHE A 75 10.32 -1.49 1.23
C PHE A 75 10.37 -1.69 2.75
N ALA A 76 9.76 -0.80 3.51
CA ALA A 76 9.64 -0.96 4.96
C ALA A 76 8.58 -2.02 5.31
N GLY A 77 8.92 -2.93 6.22
CA GLY A 77 8.10 -4.08 6.59
C GLY A 77 8.94 -5.35 6.77
N THR A 78 8.41 -6.30 7.54
CA THR A 78 9.07 -7.61 7.76
C THR A 78 8.23 -8.79 7.29
N VAL A 79 6.94 -8.59 7.07
CA VAL A 79 6.12 -9.61 6.44
C VAL A 79 6.48 -9.71 4.96
N TYR A 80 6.53 -10.91 4.38
CA TYR A 80 6.74 -11.12 2.95
C TYR A 80 5.44 -11.58 2.28
N GLY A 81 5.10 -10.97 1.15
CA GLY A 81 4.00 -11.35 0.27
C GLY A 81 4.46 -11.44 -1.19
N GLY A 82 3.68 -12.16 -1.99
CA GLY A 82 3.89 -12.32 -3.42
C GLY A 82 5.21 -12.98 -3.82
N ASN A 83 5.74 -12.63 -5.00
CA ASN A 83 6.91 -13.29 -5.61
C ASN A 83 8.05 -12.34 -6.03
N MET A 84 7.95 -11.04 -5.74
CA MET A 84 9.02 -10.08 -6.02
C MET A 84 10.24 -10.26 -5.09
N SER A 85 11.41 -9.79 -5.53
CA SER A 85 12.68 -9.87 -4.77
C SER A 85 12.59 -9.15 -3.42
N ASP A 86 12.09 -7.91 -3.41
CA ASP A 86 11.82 -7.14 -2.19
C ASP A 86 10.34 -7.21 -1.78
N GLY A 87 9.81 -8.43 -1.67
CA GLY A 87 8.41 -8.72 -1.36
C GLY A 87 7.97 -8.38 0.06
N TYR A 88 8.74 -7.57 0.77
CA TYR A 88 8.53 -7.30 2.18
C TYR A 88 7.54 -6.16 2.35
N TYR A 89 6.34 -6.57 2.67
CA TYR A 89 5.17 -5.78 2.97
C TYR A 89 4.11 -6.76 3.51
N VAL A 90 2.97 -6.24 3.93
CA VAL A 90 1.74 -6.98 4.25
C VAL A 90 1.60 -8.49 4.04
N ARG A 91 1.13 -9.17 5.10
CA ARG A 91 0.65 -10.56 5.04
C ARG A 91 -0.51 -10.65 4.05
N GLN A 92 -0.37 -11.46 3.00
CA GLN A 92 -1.54 -11.97 2.28
C GLN A 92 -2.32 -12.87 3.24
N GLN A 93 -3.51 -12.43 3.68
CA GLN A 93 -4.38 -13.30 4.48
C GLN A 93 -5.03 -14.31 3.54
N ASN A 94 -4.51 -15.53 3.54
CA ASN A 94 -5.17 -16.66 2.90
C ASN A 94 -6.48 -16.97 3.65
N ARG A 95 -7.62 -16.52 3.07
CA ARG A 95 -9.06 -16.86 3.29
C ARG A 95 -9.54 -17.46 4.63
N SER A 96 -8.89 -17.19 5.75
CA SER A 96 -9.38 -17.58 7.07
C SER A 96 -8.96 -16.57 8.11
N TYR A 97 -9.97 -16.07 8.79
CA TYR A 97 -9.96 -15.23 9.97
C TYR A 97 -8.93 -15.75 11.00
N PHE A 98 -7.70 -15.26 10.94
CA PHE A 98 -6.70 -15.56 11.97
C PHE A 98 -5.79 -14.37 12.21
N HIS A 99 -6.12 -13.64 13.27
CA HIS A 99 -5.24 -12.73 13.98
C HIS A 99 -4.05 -13.56 14.51
N ILE A 100 -2.84 -13.30 14.00
CA ILE A 100 -1.60 -13.79 14.62
C ILE A 100 -1.11 -12.64 15.51
N PRO A 101 -1.24 -12.72 16.85
CA PRO A 101 -0.66 -11.74 17.75
C PRO A 101 0.84 -12.04 17.86
N ASN A 102 1.64 -11.59 16.90
CA ASN A 102 3.09 -11.52 17.08
C ASN A 102 3.53 -10.08 16.85
N SER A 103 3.99 -9.44 17.93
CA SER A 103 4.54 -8.08 18.01
C SER A 103 5.76 -7.81 17.11
N ASP A 104 6.35 -8.87 16.56
CA ASP A 104 7.61 -8.79 15.80
C ASP A 104 7.38 -8.54 14.30
N LYS A 105 6.12 -8.53 13.84
CA LYS A 105 5.78 -8.35 12.43
C LYS A 105 5.42 -6.90 12.12
N LEU A 106 6.25 -6.28 11.30
CA LEU A 106 6.06 -4.92 10.80
C LEU A 106 5.21 -5.00 9.53
N GLN A 107 3.89 -4.80 9.71
CA GLN A 107 2.86 -4.81 8.68
C GLN A 107 2.17 -3.44 8.62
N ALA A 108 1.86 -2.94 7.42
CA ALA A 108 1.23 -1.62 7.25
C ALA A 108 -0.01 -1.60 6.34
N ALA A 109 -0.53 -2.75 5.92
CA ALA A 109 -1.82 -2.82 5.24
C ALA A 109 -2.63 -4.07 5.60
N TRP A 110 -3.96 -3.96 5.51
CA TRP A 110 -4.85 -5.01 6.01
C TRP A 110 -6.13 -5.10 5.19
N SER A 111 -6.41 -6.27 4.63
CA SER A 111 -7.64 -6.50 3.86
C SER A 111 -8.89 -6.30 4.71
N GLY A 112 -9.86 -5.56 4.18
CA GLY A 112 -11.15 -5.33 4.83
C GLY A 112 -11.09 -4.45 6.09
N LYS A 113 -10.06 -3.61 6.23
CA LYS A 113 -9.86 -2.74 7.40
C LYS A 113 -10.02 -1.27 7.06
N THR A 114 -10.69 -0.56 7.96
CA THR A 114 -10.94 0.88 7.92
C THR A 114 -9.71 1.67 8.36
N ILE A 115 -9.76 2.99 8.15
CA ILE A 115 -8.72 3.94 8.56
C ILE A 115 -8.41 3.84 10.05
N LYS A 116 -9.42 3.65 10.90
CA LYS A 116 -9.20 3.53 12.35
C LYS A 116 -8.36 2.29 12.69
N TYR A 117 -8.68 1.14 12.13
CA TYR A 117 -7.89 -0.07 12.36
C TYR A 117 -6.45 0.13 11.88
N ILE A 118 -6.26 0.76 10.71
CA ILE A 118 -4.93 1.09 10.19
C ILE A 118 -4.16 1.96 11.19
N ALA A 119 -4.76 3.03 11.71
CA ALA A 119 -4.14 3.91 12.71
C ALA A 119 -3.74 3.19 14.00
N ASP A 120 -4.62 2.31 14.49
CA ASP A 120 -4.37 1.53 15.71
C ASP A 120 -3.22 0.52 15.54
N ASN A 121 -2.84 0.16 14.30
CA ASN A 121 -1.90 -0.94 14.03
C ASN A 121 -0.64 -0.54 13.25
N VAL A 122 -0.56 0.66 12.66
CA VAL A 122 0.58 1.08 11.82
C VAL A 122 1.83 1.45 12.62
N GLY A 123 1.68 1.79 13.90
CA GLY A 123 2.75 2.29 14.79
C GLY A 123 4.06 1.49 14.74
N PRO A 124 4.06 0.15 14.92
CA PRO A 124 5.26 -0.66 14.85
C PRO A 124 6.04 -0.50 13.53
N SER A 125 5.33 -0.41 12.39
CA SER A 125 5.97 -0.27 11.08
C SER A 125 6.63 1.10 10.89
N LEU A 126 6.11 2.15 11.52
CA LEU A 126 6.68 3.51 11.48
C LEU A 126 8.02 3.62 12.21
N VAL A 127 8.33 2.70 13.14
CA VAL A 127 9.64 2.65 13.82
C VAL A 127 10.79 2.43 12.84
N GLN A 128 10.52 1.87 11.65
CA GLN A 128 11.51 1.69 10.58
C GLN A 128 11.90 2.99 9.85
N ARG A 129 11.28 4.12 10.21
CA ARG A 129 11.63 5.46 9.70
C ARG A 129 11.71 5.51 8.16
N PRO A 130 10.63 5.14 7.43
CA PRO A 130 10.58 5.38 6.00
C PRO A 130 10.79 6.86 5.69
N ASN A 131 11.40 7.17 4.54
CA ASN A 131 11.49 8.54 4.03
C ASN A 131 10.39 8.87 3.00
N ILE A 132 9.66 7.84 2.54
CA ILE A 132 8.45 7.98 1.71
C ILE A 132 7.36 7.07 2.27
N ILE A 133 6.17 7.61 2.51
CA ILE A 133 4.98 6.85 2.91
C ILE A 133 3.92 7.01 1.83
N LEU A 134 3.39 5.88 1.34
CA LEU A 134 2.29 5.84 0.37
C LEU A 134 1.02 5.42 1.11
N LEU A 135 0.06 6.33 1.26
CA LEU A 135 -1.16 6.08 2.02
C LEU A 135 -2.37 5.98 1.09
N HIS A 136 -2.96 4.79 1.01
CA HIS A 136 -4.23 4.52 0.32
C HIS A 136 -5.21 3.86 1.31
N ALA A 137 -6.12 4.65 1.87
CA ALA A 137 -7.03 4.19 2.90
C ALA A 137 -8.40 4.89 2.83
N GLY A 138 -9.45 4.15 3.15
CA GLY A 138 -10.84 4.63 3.20
C GLY A 138 -11.82 3.83 2.35
N THR A 139 -11.34 2.91 1.50
CA THR A 139 -12.20 2.04 0.68
C THR A 139 -13.20 1.27 1.54
N ASN A 140 -12.75 0.75 2.69
CA ASN A 140 -13.59 -0.02 3.61
C ASN A 140 -14.50 0.88 4.47
N ASP A 141 -14.07 2.11 4.79
CA ASP A 141 -14.92 3.08 5.48
C ASP A 141 -16.14 3.40 4.61
N MET A 142 -15.98 3.53 3.29
CA MET A 142 -17.09 3.84 2.38
C MET A 142 -18.01 2.66 2.10
N ASN A 143 -17.66 1.45 2.55
CA ASN A 143 -18.45 0.26 2.27
C ASN A 143 -19.86 0.34 2.91
N PRO A 144 -20.94 0.07 2.17
CA PRO A 144 -22.30 0.14 2.70
C PRO A 144 -22.60 -0.97 3.72
N ASN A 145 -21.80 -2.04 3.75
CA ASN A 145 -21.94 -3.11 4.73
C ASN A 145 -21.32 -2.68 6.07
N PRO A 146 -22.12 -2.53 7.16
CA PRO A 146 -21.61 -2.12 8.47
C PRO A 146 -20.70 -3.15 9.13
N ALA A 147 -20.66 -4.39 8.64
CA ALA A 147 -19.68 -5.38 9.09
C ALA A 147 -18.27 -5.10 8.55
N VAL A 148 -18.14 -4.28 7.49
CA VAL A 148 -16.87 -3.83 6.91
C VAL A 148 -16.55 -2.41 7.39
N SER A 149 -17.50 -1.47 7.28
CA SER A 149 -17.38 -0.09 7.75
C SER A 149 -17.67 -0.01 9.25
N THR A 150 -16.82 -0.65 10.06
CA THR A 150 -17.02 -0.83 11.52
C THR A 150 -17.10 0.48 12.32
N GLU A 151 -16.56 1.57 11.77
CA GLU A 151 -16.58 2.92 12.33
C GLU A 151 -17.66 3.82 11.69
N GLY A 152 -18.54 3.23 10.89
CA GLY A 152 -19.56 3.92 10.09
C GLY A 152 -19.05 4.34 8.72
N ASN A 153 -19.99 4.60 7.81
CA ASN A 153 -19.75 4.94 6.40
C ASN A 153 -19.94 6.41 6.04
N ASP A 154 -19.84 7.31 7.02
CA ASP A 154 -19.88 8.75 6.79
C ASP A 154 -18.56 9.26 6.19
N PRO A 155 -18.55 9.86 4.99
CA PRO A 155 -17.36 10.38 4.34
C PRO A 155 -16.60 11.42 5.16
N ALA A 156 -17.30 12.33 5.85
CA ALA A 156 -16.66 13.38 6.63
C ALA A 156 -15.93 12.82 7.86
N ALA A 157 -16.58 11.94 8.63
CA ALA A 157 -15.96 11.26 9.75
C ALA A 157 -14.78 10.37 9.33
N ALA A 158 -14.86 9.69 8.17
CA ALA A 158 -13.72 8.95 7.61
C ALA A 158 -12.55 9.88 7.26
N ALA A 159 -12.84 11.05 6.69
CA ALA A 159 -11.85 12.05 6.34
C ALA A 159 -11.15 12.62 7.60
N GLU A 160 -11.88 12.85 8.69
CA GLU A 160 -11.29 13.23 9.99
C GLU A 160 -10.34 12.14 10.55
N ARG A 161 -10.73 10.86 10.42
CA ARG A 161 -9.86 9.73 10.77
C ARG A 161 -8.61 9.69 9.91
N LEU A 162 -8.72 9.99 8.61
CA LEU A 162 -7.57 10.06 7.71
C LEU A 162 -6.61 11.17 8.13
N GLY A 163 -7.13 12.36 8.45
CA GLY A 163 -6.32 13.46 8.97
C GLY A 163 -5.54 13.07 10.23
N SER A 164 -6.19 12.38 11.17
CA SER A 164 -5.54 11.90 12.40
C SER A 164 -4.47 10.84 12.13
N LEU A 165 -4.68 9.96 11.15
CA LEU A 165 -3.70 8.97 10.71
C LEU A 165 -2.46 9.65 10.08
N ILE A 166 -2.68 10.69 9.26
CA ILE A 166 -1.57 11.49 8.69
C ILE A 166 -0.77 12.14 9.82
N ASP A 167 -1.44 12.72 10.82
CA ASP A 167 -0.78 13.38 11.96
C ASP A 167 0.05 12.38 12.80
N GLN A 168 -0.42 11.15 12.95
CA GLN A 168 0.33 10.05 13.58
C GLN A 168 1.61 9.72 12.78
N MET A 169 1.52 9.66 11.45
CA MET A 169 2.67 9.38 10.58
C MET A 169 3.68 10.52 10.60
N ILE A 170 3.23 11.78 10.53
CA ILE A 170 4.07 12.97 10.67
C ILE A 170 4.83 12.95 12.00
N THR A 171 4.12 12.65 13.09
CA THR A 171 4.72 12.58 14.42
C THR A 171 5.79 11.49 14.51
N ALA A 172 5.49 10.31 13.96
CA ALA A 172 6.39 9.17 14.01
C ALA A 172 7.57 9.27 13.02
N CYS A 173 7.39 9.97 11.90
CA CYS A 173 8.33 10.10 10.79
C CYS A 173 8.35 11.54 10.23
N PRO A 174 8.80 12.56 10.99
CA PRO A 174 8.79 13.96 10.56
C PRO A 174 9.65 14.25 9.33
N ASP A 175 10.61 13.39 9.01
CA ASP A 175 11.50 13.52 7.85
C ASP A 175 10.93 12.86 6.58
N ALA A 176 9.80 12.16 6.69
CA ALA A 176 9.19 11.46 5.57
C ALA A 176 8.34 12.41 4.71
N THR A 177 8.31 12.16 3.40
CA THR A 177 7.25 12.66 2.53
C THR A 177 6.08 11.67 2.52
N ILE A 178 4.86 12.15 2.74
CA ILE A 178 3.64 11.35 2.74
C ILE A 178 2.82 11.69 1.50
N LEU A 179 2.61 10.69 0.63
CA LEU A 179 1.68 10.78 -0.48
C LEU A 179 0.34 10.15 -0.08
N VAL A 180 -0.73 10.92 -0.10
CA VAL A 180 -2.07 10.49 0.33
C VAL A 180 -2.98 10.37 -0.90
N ALA A 181 -3.39 9.16 -1.21
CA ALA A 181 -4.23 8.89 -2.37
C ALA A 181 -5.68 9.33 -2.12
N GLN A 182 -6.24 10.10 -3.06
CA GLN A 182 -7.66 10.03 -3.34
C GLN A 182 -7.95 8.60 -3.79
N ILE A 183 -8.58 7.77 -2.94
CA ILE A 183 -8.74 6.33 -3.23
C ILE A 183 -9.33 6.08 -4.62
N VAL A 184 -9.00 4.91 -5.19
CA VAL A 184 -9.54 4.50 -6.50
C VAL A 184 -11.06 4.47 -6.46
N ASP A 185 -11.68 4.65 -7.62
CA ASP A 185 -13.13 4.55 -7.76
C ASP A 185 -13.67 3.14 -7.48
N THR A 186 -14.99 3.04 -7.44
CA THR A 186 -15.73 1.78 -7.35
C THR A 186 -16.83 1.77 -8.41
N CYS A 187 -17.09 0.62 -9.05
CA CYS A 187 -18.29 0.44 -9.87
C CYS A 187 -19.51 -0.05 -9.06
N SER A 188 -19.43 -0.08 -7.73
CA SER A 188 -20.55 -0.43 -6.85
C SER A 188 -21.47 0.77 -6.68
N ALA A 189 -22.67 0.69 -7.24
CA ALA A 189 -23.68 1.76 -7.17
C ALA A 189 -24.06 2.14 -5.73
N GLU A 190 -23.97 1.21 -4.79
CA GLU A 190 -24.29 1.46 -3.37
C GLU A 190 -23.16 2.21 -2.64
N GLN A 191 -21.92 2.12 -3.11
CA GLN A 191 -20.73 2.71 -2.48
C GLN A 191 -20.27 3.99 -3.17
N GLU A 192 -20.49 4.11 -4.48
CA GLU A 192 -19.96 5.19 -5.35
C GLU A 192 -20.17 6.60 -4.76
N ALA A 193 -21.40 6.91 -4.32
CA ALA A 193 -21.72 8.24 -3.79
C ALA A 193 -20.88 8.60 -2.55
N ALA A 194 -20.64 7.63 -1.65
CA ALA A 194 -19.81 7.83 -0.47
C ALA A 194 -18.33 7.96 -0.84
N THR A 195 -17.83 7.12 -1.75
CA THR A 195 -16.47 7.20 -2.28
C THR A 195 -16.18 8.56 -2.91
N VAL A 196 -17.06 9.05 -3.80
CA VAL A 196 -16.91 10.37 -4.44
C VAL A 196 -16.94 11.51 -3.43
N ALA A 197 -17.80 11.42 -2.41
CA ALA A 197 -17.85 12.42 -1.34
C ALA A 197 -16.55 12.43 -0.53
N TYR A 198 -16.00 11.26 -0.19
CA TYR A 198 -14.76 11.12 0.56
C TYR A 198 -13.53 11.60 -0.23
N GLN A 199 -13.42 11.22 -1.51
CA GLN A 199 -12.33 11.65 -2.39
C GLN A 199 -12.19 13.19 -2.44
N LYS A 200 -13.32 13.91 -2.50
CA LYS A 200 -13.34 15.39 -2.53
C LYS A 200 -12.81 16.06 -1.27
N LEU A 201 -12.79 15.36 -0.13
CA LEU A 201 -12.33 15.91 1.15
C LEU A 201 -10.81 15.76 1.34
N ILE A 202 -10.20 14.77 0.68
CA ILE A 202 -8.78 14.42 0.87
C ILE A 202 -7.82 15.58 0.53
N PRO A 203 -7.98 16.31 -0.59
CA PRO A 203 -7.05 17.41 -0.91
C PRO A 203 -7.03 18.49 0.17
N GLY A 204 -8.20 18.86 0.72
CA GLY A 204 -8.29 19.86 1.79
C GLY A 204 -7.64 19.40 3.10
N ILE A 205 -7.76 18.12 3.45
CA ILE A 205 -7.10 17.54 4.64
C ILE A 205 -5.58 17.61 4.50
N VAL A 206 -5.07 17.26 3.31
CA VAL A 206 -3.64 17.28 3.02
C VAL A 206 -3.11 18.71 2.99
N GLU A 207 -3.83 19.62 2.32
CA GLU A 207 -3.45 21.03 2.24
C GLU A 207 -3.28 21.64 3.63
N GLN A 208 -4.15 21.31 4.59
CA GLN A 208 -4.00 21.76 5.98
C GLN A 208 -2.63 21.38 6.57
N ARG A 209 -2.16 20.15 6.37
CA ARG A 209 -0.84 19.70 6.86
C ARG A 209 0.30 20.31 6.07
N ARG A 210 0.15 20.44 4.74
CA ARG A 210 1.12 21.10 3.87
C ARG A 210 1.34 22.56 4.26
N ASN A 211 0.26 23.29 4.55
CA ASN A 211 0.31 24.68 5.02
C ASN A 211 0.90 24.81 6.43
N ALA A 212 0.88 23.73 7.22
CA ALA A 212 1.61 23.61 8.48
C ALA A 212 3.10 23.22 8.30
N SER A 213 3.64 23.30 7.08
CA SER A 213 5.03 22.98 6.72
C SER A 213 5.40 21.49 6.82
N HIS A 214 4.43 20.59 6.76
CA HIS A 214 4.70 19.15 6.63
C HIS A 214 4.80 18.73 5.17
N HIS A 215 5.65 17.72 4.89
CA HIS A 215 5.82 17.17 3.54
C HIS A 215 4.68 16.19 3.19
N VAL A 216 3.49 16.71 2.95
CA VAL A 216 2.31 15.91 2.60
C VAL A 216 1.74 16.38 1.26
N LEU A 217 1.47 15.44 0.35
CA LEU A 217 0.89 15.70 -0.97
C LEU A 217 -0.30 14.76 -1.21
N ALA A 218 -1.38 15.31 -1.76
CA ALA A 218 -2.52 14.52 -2.23
C ALA A 218 -2.21 14.03 -3.65
N VAL A 219 -2.63 12.81 -3.99
CA VAL A 219 -2.40 12.22 -5.32
C VAL A 219 -3.71 11.64 -5.88
N ASP A 220 -3.99 11.93 -7.15
CA ASP A 220 -5.31 11.66 -7.73
C ASP A 220 -5.41 10.25 -8.36
N PHE A 221 -5.72 9.24 -7.55
CA PHE A 221 -6.08 7.91 -8.06
C PHE A 221 -7.55 7.82 -8.51
N ALA A 222 -8.40 8.82 -8.23
CA ALA A 222 -9.78 8.83 -8.71
C ALA A 222 -9.84 9.00 -10.24
N ALA A 223 -8.88 9.73 -10.82
CA ALA A 223 -8.75 9.88 -12.28
C ALA A 223 -8.56 8.57 -13.06
N LEU A 224 -8.19 7.45 -12.40
CA LEU A 224 -8.10 6.15 -13.05
C LEU A 224 -9.47 5.58 -13.45
N GLY A 225 -10.55 6.06 -12.83
CA GLY A 225 -11.89 5.54 -13.01
C GLY A 225 -12.02 4.06 -12.65
N THR A 226 -13.13 3.45 -13.07
CA THR A 226 -13.45 2.05 -12.73
C THR A 226 -12.84 1.03 -13.69
N GLY A 227 -12.20 1.45 -14.78
CA GLY A 227 -11.67 0.56 -15.82
C GLY A 227 -10.55 -0.37 -15.35
N ILE A 228 -9.90 -0.02 -14.24
CA ILE A 228 -8.86 -0.84 -13.62
C ILE A 228 -9.41 -1.98 -12.76
N LEU A 229 -10.70 -1.97 -12.44
CA LEU A 229 -11.32 -2.83 -11.43
C LEU A 229 -11.75 -4.18 -12.01
N ARG A 230 -11.83 -5.16 -11.11
CA ARG A 230 -12.46 -6.47 -11.35
C ARG A 230 -13.97 -6.36 -11.22
N ASP A 231 -14.65 -7.46 -11.54
CA ASP A 231 -16.11 -7.62 -11.42
C ASP A 231 -16.64 -7.45 -9.99
N ASP A 232 -15.78 -7.49 -8.96
CA ASP A 232 -16.19 -7.20 -7.58
C ASP A 232 -16.34 -5.70 -7.29
N CYS A 233 -16.03 -4.85 -8.26
CA CYS A 233 -16.11 -3.40 -8.21
C CYS A 233 -15.26 -2.72 -7.13
N ILE A 234 -14.30 -3.43 -6.53
CA ILE A 234 -13.48 -2.91 -5.43
C ILE A 234 -11.99 -3.12 -5.71
N HIS A 235 -11.60 -4.31 -6.15
CA HIS A 235 -10.18 -4.65 -6.30
C HIS A 235 -9.72 -4.47 -7.76
N PRO A 236 -8.52 -3.94 -7.99
CA PRO A 236 -7.93 -3.89 -9.32
C PRO A 236 -7.70 -5.28 -9.94
N THR A 237 -7.71 -5.35 -11.27
CA THR A 237 -7.18 -6.47 -12.04
C THR A 237 -5.65 -6.49 -11.94
N ASP A 238 -4.98 -7.54 -12.45
CA ASP A 238 -3.51 -7.56 -12.50
C ASP A 238 -2.96 -6.36 -13.30
N GLU A 239 -3.58 -6.02 -14.42
CA GLU A 239 -3.24 -4.83 -15.20
C GLU A 239 -3.58 -3.53 -14.46
N GLY A 240 -4.72 -3.48 -13.78
CA GLY A 240 -5.11 -2.34 -12.95
C GLY A 240 -4.11 -2.08 -11.81
N TYR A 241 -3.61 -3.13 -11.17
CA TYR A 241 -2.53 -3.00 -10.19
C TYR A 241 -1.23 -2.49 -10.83
N ARG A 242 -0.88 -2.93 -12.05
CA ARG A 242 0.28 -2.36 -12.76
C ARG A 242 0.08 -0.86 -13.04
N THR A 243 -1.09 -0.46 -13.55
CA THR A 243 -1.42 0.96 -13.74
C THR A 243 -1.30 1.77 -12.45
N MET A 244 -1.74 1.22 -11.33
CA MET A 244 -1.55 1.87 -10.03
C MET A 244 -0.06 2.02 -9.66
N GLY A 245 0.78 1.05 -10.02
CA GLY A 245 2.23 1.11 -9.81
C GLY A 245 2.88 2.22 -10.63
N ASP A 246 2.50 2.35 -11.91
CA ASP A 246 2.92 3.45 -12.79
C ASP A 246 2.53 4.82 -12.17
N ASN A 247 1.32 4.92 -11.61
CA ASN A 247 0.84 6.16 -10.98
C ASN A 247 1.61 6.49 -9.70
N TRP A 248 1.83 5.52 -8.81
CA TRP A 248 2.66 5.75 -7.62
C TRP A 248 4.06 6.22 -7.98
N TYR A 249 4.69 5.61 -8.99
CA TYR A 249 5.99 6.03 -9.49
C TYR A 249 5.95 7.48 -10.00
N ASP A 250 4.97 7.81 -10.85
CA ASP A 250 4.80 9.15 -11.39
C ASP A 250 4.64 10.20 -10.28
N PHE A 251 3.81 9.93 -9.27
CA PHE A 251 3.65 10.83 -8.13
C PHE A 251 4.91 10.96 -7.27
N ILE A 252 5.68 9.88 -7.08
CA ILE A 252 6.97 9.93 -6.38
C ILE A 252 7.97 10.79 -7.17
N ALA A 253 7.99 10.69 -8.50
CA ALA A 253 8.86 11.51 -9.35
C ALA A 253 8.54 13.01 -9.29
N GLN A 254 7.31 13.36 -8.91
CA GLN A 254 6.86 14.74 -8.72
C GLN A 254 7.17 15.33 -7.33
N ILE A 255 7.68 14.53 -6.37
CA ILE A 255 8.04 15.04 -5.04
C ILE A 255 9.14 16.11 -5.17
N PRO A 256 9.01 17.27 -4.49
CA PRO A 256 10.10 18.25 -4.40
C PRO A 256 11.38 17.59 -3.91
N LYS A 257 12.48 17.78 -4.64
CA LYS A 257 13.73 17.04 -4.39
C LYS A 257 14.26 17.25 -2.98
N ASP A 258 14.07 18.42 -2.38
CA ASP A 258 14.46 18.74 -1.01
C ASP A 258 13.63 18.01 0.07
N TRP A 259 12.44 17.51 -0.27
CA TRP A 259 11.58 16.75 0.67
C TRP A 259 11.95 15.29 0.81
N VAL A 260 12.73 14.75 -0.13
CA VAL A 260 13.28 13.39 -0.04
C VAL A 260 14.68 13.46 0.58
N THR A 261 14.84 12.93 1.80
CA THR A 261 16.13 12.87 2.51
C THR A 261 16.53 11.43 2.77
N GLN A 262 17.77 11.18 3.20
CA GLN A 262 18.19 9.81 3.54
C GLN A 262 17.27 9.23 4.62
N PRO A 263 16.90 7.94 4.52
CA PRO A 263 16.14 7.31 5.57
C PRO A 263 17.01 7.22 6.84
N ILE A 264 16.37 7.38 8.00
CA ILE A 264 17.09 7.41 9.28
C ILE A 264 17.20 6.00 9.85
N GLY A 265 18.40 5.64 10.30
CA GLY A 265 18.68 4.33 10.90
C GLY A 265 18.83 3.21 9.87
N ASP A 266 19.08 2.01 10.36
CA ASP A 266 19.35 0.83 9.54
C ASP A 266 18.10 0.38 8.75
N ASP A 267 18.36 -0.36 7.66
CA ASP A 267 17.28 -1.00 6.89
C ASP A 267 16.58 -2.09 7.72
N PRO A 268 15.32 -2.43 7.38
CA PRO A 268 14.56 -3.45 8.10
C PRO A 268 15.31 -4.77 8.28
N ASP A 269 15.44 -5.26 9.52
CA ASP A 269 15.99 -6.60 9.79
C ASP A 269 14.96 -7.68 9.42
N ARG A 270 15.29 -8.43 8.37
CA ARG A 270 14.45 -9.50 7.81
C ARG A 270 15.05 -10.89 8.03
N SER A 271 16.17 -10.98 8.75
CA SER A 271 16.95 -12.23 8.91
C SER A 271 16.11 -13.39 9.44
N LYS A 272 15.22 -13.12 10.40
CA LYS A 272 14.29 -14.11 10.97
C LYS A 272 13.27 -14.62 9.94
N ASP A 273 12.71 -13.73 9.13
CA ASP A 273 11.71 -14.09 8.11
C ASP A 273 12.34 -14.79 6.90
N GLU A 274 13.58 -14.46 6.56
CA GLU A 274 14.38 -15.15 5.54
C GLU A 274 14.70 -16.57 5.96
N ALA A 275 15.16 -16.76 7.20
CA ALA A 275 15.40 -18.09 7.78
C ALA A 275 14.12 -18.94 7.83
N ALA A 276 12.98 -18.31 8.18
CA ALA A 276 11.68 -18.98 8.18
C ALA A 276 11.21 -19.41 6.77
N ARG A 277 11.57 -18.66 5.72
CA ARG A 277 11.27 -19.05 4.32
C ARG A 277 12.19 -20.15 3.82
N ALA A 278 13.49 -20.05 4.10
CA ALA A 278 14.46 -21.08 3.72
C ALA A 278 14.14 -22.44 4.37
N SER A 279 13.71 -22.46 5.64
CA SER A 279 13.28 -23.71 6.29
C SER A 279 12.01 -24.32 5.68
N LYS A 280 11.04 -23.49 5.26
CA LYS A 280 9.83 -23.97 4.58
C LYS A 280 10.13 -24.57 3.21
N SER A 281 10.98 -23.94 2.39
CA SER A 281 11.33 -24.47 1.07
C SER A 281 12.05 -25.81 1.15
N VAL A 282 12.89 -26.01 2.17
CA VAL A 282 13.54 -27.29 2.48
C VAL A 282 12.53 -28.35 2.93
N SER A 283 11.52 -27.98 3.72
CA SER A 283 10.48 -28.94 4.15
C SER A 283 9.60 -29.44 2.99
N THR A 284 9.25 -28.56 2.04
CA THR A 284 8.47 -28.92 0.85
C THR A 284 9.24 -29.79 -0.13
N SER A 285 10.55 -29.56 -0.29
CA SER A 285 11.40 -30.41 -1.12
C SER A 285 11.69 -31.76 -0.46
N GLY A 286 11.83 -31.81 0.86
CA GLY A 286 11.95 -33.06 1.63
C GLY A 286 10.71 -33.95 1.55
N ALA A 287 9.51 -33.37 1.59
CA ALA A 287 8.25 -34.09 1.43
C ALA A 287 8.08 -34.69 0.01
N MET A 288 8.51 -33.95 -1.03
CA MET A 288 8.55 -34.50 -2.39
C MET A 288 9.60 -35.63 -2.52
N GLY A 289 10.77 -35.49 -1.88
CA GLY A 289 11.85 -36.49 -1.90
C GLY A 289 11.52 -37.80 -1.18
N LEU A 290 10.78 -37.75 -0.07
CA LEU A 290 10.31 -38.96 0.64
C LEU A 290 9.22 -39.71 -0.13
N SER A 291 8.41 -38.99 -0.91
CA SER A 291 7.41 -39.60 -1.78
C SER A 291 8.06 -40.40 -2.91
N SER A 292 9.07 -39.85 -3.59
CA SER A 292 9.71 -40.52 -4.74
C SER A 292 10.54 -41.74 -4.35
N GLN A 293 11.19 -41.73 -3.18
CA GLN A 293 11.93 -42.90 -2.68
C GLN A 293 11.02 -44.06 -2.25
N SER A 294 9.81 -43.75 -1.75
CA SER A 294 8.83 -44.77 -1.38
C SER A 294 8.29 -45.52 -2.60
N TRP A 295 8.15 -44.86 -3.75
CA TRP A 295 7.72 -45.49 -5.02
C TRP A 295 8.80 -46.38 -5.65
N VAL A 296 10.08 -45.99 -5.56
CA VAL A 296 11.20 -46.79 -6.11
C VAL A 296 11.42 -48.08 -5.32
N MET A 297 11.22 -48.05 -3.99
CA MET A 297 11.33 -49.25 -3.15
C MET A 297 10.19 -50.25 -3.38
N VAL A 298 8.97 -49.77 -3.66
CA VAL A 298 7.81 -50.63 -3.99
C VAL A 298 7.96 -51.27 -5.38
N LEU A 299 8.51 -50.55 -6.37
CA LEU A 299 8.77 -51.12 -7.70
C LEU A 299 9.89 -52.17 -7.70
N MET A 300 10.94 -52.00 -6.87
CA MET A 300 12.00 -53.01 -6.75
C MET A 300 11.54 -54.29 -6.04
N MET A 301 10.58 -54.21 -5.10
CA MET A 301 10.00 -55.41 -4.47
C MET A 301 9.03 -56.17 -5.40
N GLN A 302 8.40 -55.50 -6.36
CA GLN A 302 7.54 -56.19 -7.35
C GLN A 302 8.34 -56.86 -8.48
N LEU A 303 9.54 -56.40 -8.82
CA LEU A 303 10.35 -57.04 -9.86
C LEU A 303 11.02 -58.35 -9.41
N ILE A 304 11.26 -58.52 -8.10
CA ILE A 304 11.86 -59.75 -7.55
C ILE A 304 10.83 -60.89 -7.46
N ILE A 305 9.54 -60.58 -7.29
CA ILE A 305 8.48 -61.61 -7.17
C ILE A 305 8.12 -62.22 -8.53
N THR A 306 8.25 -61.48 -9.64
CA THR A 306 7.88 -61.99 -10.97
C THR A 306 8.91 -62.96 -11.56
N VAL A 307 10.18 -62.90 -11.15
CA VAL A 307 11.23 -63.83 -11.65
C VAL A 307 11.18 -65.20 -10.95
N SER A 308 10.60 -65.29 -9.75
CA SER A 308 10.47 -66.57 -9.03
C SER A 308 9.27 -67.44 -9.47
N ILE A 309 8.34 -66.92 -10.27
CA ILE A 309 7.15 -67.68 -10.73
C ILE A 309 7.36 -68.32 -12.13
N MET A 310 8.46 -68.03 -12.84
CA MET A 310 8.76 -68.66 -14.15
C MET A 310 9.72 -69.86 -14.08
N CYS A 311 10.11 -70.32 -12.88
CA CYS A 311 10.86 -71.57 -12.68
C CYS A 311 10.19 -72.44 -11.60
N GLN A 312 8.98 -72.92 -11.88
CA GLN A 312 8.44 -74.17 -11.33
C GLN A 312 7.38 -74.73 -12.29
#